data_AF-T0RM23-F1
#
_entry.id   AF-T0RM23-F1
#
_cell.length_a   1.000
_cell.length_b   1.000
_cell.length_c   1.000
_cell.angle_alpha   90.00
_cell.angle_beta   90.00
_cell.angle_gamma   90.00
#
_symmetry.space_group_name_H-M   'P 1'
#
loop_
_entity.id
_entity.type
_entity.pdbx_description
1 polymer ?
#
loop_
_entity_poly.entity_id
_entity_poly.type
_entity_poly.pdbx_seq_one_letter_code
_entity_poly.pdbx_strand_id
1 'polypeptide(L)' 'MDQDYSIKIDIDEKIGVERALKKFKRFCESYGVIREYRKRQEYKKPSIRNKEKLAAADKRRKKANVKYSRTSKM' A
#
# COMPACT_ATOMS: atom_id res chain seq x y z
N MET A 1 26.69 11.93 -3.98
CA MET A 1 26.48 10.51 -4.34
C MET A 1 25.19 10.12 -3.67
N ASP A 2 24.09 10.41 -4.34
CA ASP A 2 22.75 10.34 -3.76
C ASP A 2 22.36 8.89 -3.52
N GLN A 3 21.81 8.66 -2.33
CA GLN A 3 21.41 7.36 -1.84
C GLN A 3 20.14 6.90 -2.57
N ASP A 4 20.32 6.12 -3.64
CA ASP A 4 19.27 5.75 -4.60
C ASP A 4 18.41 4.57 -4.11
N TYR A 5 17.93 4.62 -2.87
CA TYR A 5 17.09 3.58 -2.29
C TYR A 5 15.74 4.12 -1.81
N SER A 6 14.66 3.58 -2.39
CA SER A 6 13.29 3.93 -2.00
C SER A 6 12.89 3.44 -0.60
N ILE A 7 13.56 2.41 -0.06
CA ILE A 7 13.26 1.85 1.27
C ILE A 7 14.57 1.42 1.94
N LYS A 8 14.91 2.04 3.08
CA LYS A 8 16.02 1.66 3.96
C LYS A 8 15.48 1.22 5.32
N ILE A 9 16.04 0.15 5.86
CA ILE A 9 15.72 -0.34 7.21
C ILE A 9 17.00 -0.74 7.90
N ASP A 10 17.23 -0.13 9.05
CA ASP A 10 18.32 -0.49 9.94
C ASP A 10 17.83 -1.58 10.90
N ILE A 11 18.67 -2.59 11.12
CA ILE A 11 18.40 -3.71 12.03
C ILE A 11 19.03 -3.35 13.37
N ASP A 12 18.20 -3.22 14.39
CA ASP A 12 18.64 -3.04 15.77
C ASP A 12 18.67 -4.41 16.48
N GLU A 13 19.71 -4.68 17.27
CA GLU A 13 19.89 -5.94 18.01
C GLU A 13 18.70 -6.24 18.93
N LYS A 14 18.07 -5.19 19.50
CA LYS A 14 16.89 -5.34 20.37
C LYS A 14 15.62 -5.79 19.64
N ILE A 15 15.49 -5.46 18.36
CA ILE A 15 14.28 -5.71 17.57
C ILE A 15 14.37 -7.07 16.87
N GLY A 16 15.60 -7.54 16.60
CA GLY A 16 15.87 -8.81 15.94
C GLY A 16 15.54 -8.77 14.44
N VAL A 17 16.15 -9.69 13.69
CA VAL A 17 16.07 -9.74 12.22
C VAL A 17 14.64 -9.97 11.71
N GLU A 18 13.87 -10.83 12.38
CA GLU A 18 12.54 -11.21 11.91
C GLU A 18 11.54 -10.05 11.93
N ARG A 19 11.59 -9.19 12.95
CA ARG A 19 10.73 -8.00 13.03
C ARG A 19 11.14 -6.96 11.98
N ALA A 20 12.42 -6.82 11.69
CA ALA A 20 12.89 -5.94 10.62
C ALA A 20 12.36 -6.39 9.24
N LEU A 21 12.35 -7.70 8.95
CA LEU A 21 11.77 -8.25 7.72
C LEU A 21 10.26 -8.00 7.61
N LYS A 22 9.52 -8.18 8.71
CA LYS A 22 8.08 -7.84 8.74
C LYS A 22 7.85 -6.35 8.48
N LYS A 23 8.70 -5.47 9.05
CA LYS A 23 8.65 -4.02 8.82
C LYS A 23 8.97 -3.68 7.35
N PHE A 24 9.94 -4.36 6.75
CA PHE A 24 10.27 -4.23 5.33
C PHE A 24 9.09 -4.54 4.43
N LYS A 25 8.47 -5.71 4.63
CA LYS A 25 7.29 -6.09 3.87
C LYS A 25 6.17 -5.05 3.98
N ARG A 26 5.91 -4.57 5.20
CA ARG A 26 4.88 -3.53 5.45
C ARG A 26 5.24 -2.22 4.76
N PHE A 27 6.51 -1.81 4.75
CA PHE A 27 6.94 -0.63 4.00
C PHE A 27 6.77 -0.84 2.50
N CYS A 28 7.20 -1.96 1.92
CA CYS A 28 6.98 -2.27 0.50
C CYS A 28 5.50 -2.19 0.10
N GLU A 29 4.61 -2.67 0.97
CA GLU A 29 3.15 -2.58 0.78
C GLU A 29 2.62 -1.14 0.93
N SER A 30 3.13 -0.39 1.91
CA SER A 30 2.74 1.00 2.19
C SER A 30 3.17 1.97 1.08
N TYR A 31 4.43 1.88 0.65
CA TYR A 31 4.96 2.62 -0.48
C TYR A 31 4.32 2.19 -1.81
N GLY A 32 3.62 1.05 -1.83
CA GLY A 32 2.87 0.60 -2.99
C GLY A 32 3.73 0.05 -4.12
N VAL A 33 5.00 -0.27 -3.85
CA VAL A 33 5.97 -0.79 -4.82
C VAL A 33 5.42 -2.02 -5.55
N ILE A 34 4.84 -2.96 -4.80
CA ILE A 34 4.24 -4.18 -5.37
C ILE A 34 3.02 -3.85 -6.25
N ARG A 35 2.22 -2.85 -5.86
CA ARG A 35 1.03 -2.44 -6.61
C ARG A 35 1.43 -1.77 -7.92
N GLU A 36 2.48 -0.95 -7.88
CA GLU A 36 3.02 -0.28 -9.05
C GLU A 36 3.65 -1.27 -10.02
N TYR A 37 4.46 -2.21 -9.51
CA TYR A 37 5.02 -3.29 -10.30
C TYR A 37 3.92 -4.03 -11.08
N ARG A 38 2.88 -4.51 -10.39
CA ARG A 38 1.73 -5.19 -11.02
C ARG A 38 0.99 -4.33 -12.04
N LYS A 39 0.88 -3.02 -11.80
CA LYS A 39 0.23 -2.09 -12.74
C LYS A 39 1.05 -1.89 -14.01
N ARG A 40 2.38 -1.97 -13.92
CA ARG A 40 3.32 -1.78 -15.04
C ARG A 40 3.52 -3.05 -15.88
N GLN A 41 3.17 -4.24 -15.37
CA GLN A 41 3.31 -5.51 -16.11
C GLN A 41 2.46 -5.55 -17.40
N GLU A 42 1.30 -4.89 -17.43
CA GLU A 42 0.38 -4.96 -18.56
C GLU A 42 -0.08 -3.56 -19.02
N TYR A 43 -0.15 -3.35 -20.34
CA TYR A 43 -0.79 -2.17 -20.89
C TYR A 43 -2.32 -2.26 -20.78
N LYS A 44 -2.87 -1.58 -19.78
CA LYS A 44 -4.32 -1.30 -19.72
C LYS A 44 -4.65 -0.03 -20.49
N LYS A 45 -5.68 -0.05 -21.35
CA LYS A 45 -6.22 1.16 -22.00
C LYS A 45 -6.64 2.22 -20.96
N PRO A 46 -6.56 3.53 -21.28
CA PRO A 46 -6.86 4.60 -20.32
C PRO A 46 -8.28 4.54 -19.76
N SER A 47 -9.28 4.15 -20.57
CA SER A 47 -10.66 3.94 -20.10
C SER A 47 -10.76 2.87 -19.00
N ILE A 48 -10.06 1.74 -19.17
CA ILE A 48 -10.04 0.65 -18.19
C ILE A 48 -9.35 1.10 -16.89
N ARG A 49 -8.22 1.82 -17.01
CA ARG A 49 -7.52 2.39 -15.85
C ARG A 49 -8.42 3.34 -15.04
N ASN A 50 -9.22 4.16 -15.72
CA ASN A 50 -10.15 5.09 -15.08
C ASN A 50 -11.29 4.35 -14.38
N LYS A 51 -11.88 3.33 -15.02
CA LYS A 51 -12.91 2.48 -14.40
C LYS A 51 -12.40 1.78 -13.15
N GLU A 52 -11.21 1.17 -13.21
CA GLU A 52 -10.59 0.51 -12.05
C GLU A 52 -10.29 1.50 -10.91
N LYS A 53 -9.82 2.71 -11.24
CA LYS A 53 -9.56 3.77 -10.25
C LYS A 53 -10.83 4.20 -9.51
N LEU A 54 -11.93 4.41 -10.24
CA LEU A 54 -13.23 4.77 -9.67
C LEU A 54 -13.76 3.66 -8.75
N ALA A 55 -13.77 2.41 -9.23
CA ALA A 55 -14.20 1.27 -8.43
C ALA A 55 -13.38 1.11 -7.13
N ALA A 56 -12.06 1.34 -7.20
CA ALA A 56 -11.20 1.29 -6.02
C ALA A 56 -11.51 2.44 -5.03
N ALA A 57 -11.81 3.65 -5.52
CA ALA A 57 -12.20 4.78 -4.70
C ALA A 57 -13.55 4.55 -4.01
N ASP A 58 -14.53 4.02 -4.74
CA ASP A 58 -15.84 3.67 -4.19
C ASP A 58 -15.74 2.60 -3.11
N LYS A 59 -14.93 1.57 -3.34
CA LYS A 59 -14.66 0.53 -2.33
C LYS A 59 -14.06 1.13 -1.05
N ARG A 60 -13.14 2.10 -1.18
CA ARG A 60 -12.55 2.79 -0.02
C ARG A 60 -13.59 3.63 0.72
N ARG A 61 -14.40 4.41 0.00
CA ARG A 61 -15.49 5.22 0.56
C ARG A 61 -16.51 4.37 1.32
N LYS A 62 -16.97 3.26 0.72
CA LYS A 62 -17.89 2.32 1.37
C LYS A 62 -17.31 1.77 2.68
N LYS A 63 -16.03 1.38 2.70
CA LYS A 63 -15.36 0.92 3.92
C LYS A 63 -15.28 1.99 5.00
N ALA A 64 -15.00 3.24 4.63
CA ALA A 64 -14.95 4.37 5.57
C ALA A 64 -16.34 4.64 6.18
N ASN A 65 -17.39 4.68 5.36
CA ASN A 65 -18.76 4.89 5.81
C ASN A 65 -19.23 3.79 6.77
N VAL A 66 -18.94 2.52 6.46
CA VAL A 66 -19.26 1.39 7.34
C VAL A 66 -18.50 1.47 8.66
N LYS A 67 -17.26 1.97 8.67
CA LYS A 67 -16.51 2.20 9.90
C LYS A 67 -17.14 3.31 10.74
N TYR A 68 -17.51 4.43 10.11
CA TYR A 68 -18.17 5.55 10.78
C TYR A 68 -19.52 5.14 11.38
N SER A 69 -20.35 4.41 10.63
CA SER A 69 -21.66 3.93 11.13
C SER A 69 -21.54 2.96 12.30
N ARG A 70 -20.43 2.22 12.41
CA ARG A 70 -20.15 1.31 13.54
C ARG A 70 -19.68 2.07 14.78
N THR A 71 -18.85 3.10 14.59
CA THR A 71 -18.36 3.97 15.67
C THR A 71 -19.46 4.88 16.21
N SER A 72 -20.34 5.42 15.35
CA SER A 72 -21.44 6.30 15.74
C SER A 72 -22.60 5.59 16.46
N LYS A 73 -22.57 4.25 16.53
CA LYS A 73 -23.61 3.43 17.15
C LYS A 73 -23.17 2.83 18.50
N MET A 74 -21.99 3.23 19.00
CA MET A 74 -21.54 3.01 20.37
C MET A 74 -21.76 4.27 21.20
#